data_AF-A0A1Q4DCZ8-F1
#
_entry.id   AF-A0A1Q4DCZ8-F1
#
_cell.length_a   1.000
_cell.length_b   1.000
_cell.length_c   1.000
_cell.angle_alpha   90.00
_cell.angle_beta   90.00
_cell.angle_gamma   90.00
#
_symmetry.space_group_name_H-M   'P 1'
#
loop_
_entity.id
_entity.type
_entity.pdbx_description
1 polymer ?
#
loop_
_entity_poly.entity_id
_entity_poly.type
_entity_poly.pdbx_seq_one_letter_code
_entity_poly.pdbx_strand_id
1 'polypeptide(L)'
;MWPIVEDARLTSGELARGFYDSERERMTGSIDRHDLYVADYRYEWFVEDIADSVDRLSGDYTVVTDNGAELTSRTGKNAGAGVLAEVMKIVDDGGRETVAKAVEDDPLALGWARIAGGSESCSFCTILISRGPVYADSEAAGAMKAYHRYCDCRSVPVFNRDQWPGRDQYLEAEQQYVQASKDAKEAGVSVETMLRRKIEGRA
;
A
#
# COMPACT_ATOMS: atom_id res chain seq x y z
N MET A 1 -6.72 -15.36 -16.62
CA MET A 1 -5.96 -14.60 -15.62
C MET A 1 -6.59 -14.72 -14.24
N TRP A 2 -7.91 -14.50 -14.10
CA TRP A 2 -8.64 -14.55 -12.82
C TRP A 2 -8.22 -15.66 -11.84
N PRO A 3 -8.29 -16.97 -12.15
CA PRO A 3 -8.02 -18.00 -11.13
C PRO A 3 -6.60 -17.96 -10.56
N ILE A 4 -5.62 -17.48 -11.35
CA ILE A 4 -4.23 -17.32 -10.90
C ILE A 4 -4.10 -16.11 -9.96
N VAL A 5 -4.79 -15.02 -10.27
CA VAL A 5 -4.78 -13.80 -9.44
C VAL A 5 -5.50 -14.04 -8.12
N GLU A 6 -6.66 -14.72 -8.18
CA GLU A 6 -7.43 -15.14 -7.02
C GLU A 6 -6.59 -16.02 -6.08
N ASP A 7 -5.99 -17.11 -6.60
CA ASP A 7 -5.13 -18.01 -5.83
C ASP A 7 -3.91 -17.30 -5.21
N ALA A 8 -3.24 -16.44 -5.98
CA ALA A 8 -2.10 -15.67 -5.48
C ALA A 8 -2.51 -14.66 -4.40
N ARG A 9 -3.65 -13.98 -4.56
CA ARG A 9 -4.18 -13.05 -3.55
C ARG A 9 -4.59 -13.80 -2.27
N LEU A 10 -5.22 -14.96 -2.40
CA LEU A 10 -5.55 -15.83 -1.26
C LEU A 10 -4.29 -16.26 -0.52
N THR A 11 -3.27 -16.73 -1.26
CA THR A 11 -1.97 -17.11 -0.68
C THR A 11 -1.32 -15.94 0.07
N SER A 12 -1.35 -14.74 -0.51
CA SER A 12 -0.86 -13.50 0.13
C SER A 12 -1.59 -13.22 1.45
N GLY A 13 -2.92 -13.37 1.46
CA GLY A 13 -3.74 -13.26 2.67
C GLY A 13 -3.44 -14.33 3.71
N GLU A 14 -3.24 -15.59 3.31
CA GLU A 14 -2.90 -16.67 4.25
C GLU A 14 -1.53 -16.48 4.91
N LEU A 15 -0.54 -16.01 4.15
CA LEU A 15 0.77 -15.64 4.68
C LEU A 15 0.67 -14.48 5.68
N ALA A 16 -0.14 -13.47 5.35
CA ALA A 16 -0.39 -12.34 6.23
C ALA A 16 -1.11 -12.75 7.52
N ARG A 17 -2.06 -13.68 7.45
CA ARG A 17 -2.72 -14.27 8.63
C ARG A 17 -1.72 -15.00 9.53
N GLY A 18 -0.87 -15.86 8.95
CA GLY A 18 0.15 -16.59 9.72
C GLY A 18 1.14 -15.65 10.40
N PHE A 19 1.56 -14.60 9.69
CA PHE A 19 2.38 -13.53 10.26
C PHE A 19 1.65 -12.81 11.40
N TYR A 20 0.39 -12.41 11.20
CA TYR A 20 -0.42 -11.76 12.23
C TYR A 20 -0.52 -12.60 13.50
N ASP A 21 -0.88 -13.88 13.37
CA ASP A 21 -0.99 -14.81 14.50
C ASP A 21 0.34 -14.91 15.27
N SER A 22 1.47 -15.00 14.57
CA SER A 22 2.79 -15.06 15.20
C SER A 22 3.18 -13.77 15.94
N GLU A 23 2.80 -12.62 15.41
CA GLU A 23 3.05 -11.32 16.04
C GLU A 23 2.18 -11.13 17.27
N ARG A 24 0.92 -11.56 17.18
CA ARG A 24 -0.03 -11.55 18.28
C ARG A 24 0.44 -12.43 19.43
N GLU A 25 0.83 -13.67 19.15
CA GLU A 25 1.38 -14.60 20.15
C GLU A 25 2.63 -14.02 20.79
N ARG A 26 3.59 -13.52 19.99
CA ARG A 26 4.84 -12.96 20.49
C ARG A 26 4.63 -11.80 21.46
N MET A 27 3.68 -10.92 21.17
CA MET A 27 3.49 -9.68 21.92
C MET A 27 2.54 -9.80 23.11
N THR A 28 1.53 -10.66 22.99
CA THR A 28 0.44 -10.76 23.99
C THR A 28 0.53 -12.04 24.82
N GLY A 29 1.29 -13.04 24.37
CA GLY A 29 1.33 -14.39 24.94
C GLY A 29 0.05 -15.19 24.70
N SER A 30 -0.93 -14.63 23.96
CA SER A 30 -2.19 -15.31 23.65
C SER A 30 -1.98 -16.33 22.53
N ILE A 31 -2.28 -17.59 22.83
CA ILE A 31 -2.26 -18.71 21.87
C ILE A 31 -3.61 -18.94 21.19
N ASP A 32 -4.66 -18.23 21.64
CA ASP A 32 -5.98 -18.32 21.03
C ASP A 32 -5.90 -17.73 19.62
N ARG A 33 -6.18 -18.56 18.63
CA ARG A 33 -6.24 -18.14 17.23
C ARG A 33 -7.29 -17.05 17.09
N HIS A 34 -6.91 -15.92 16.51
CA HIS A 34 -7.89 -14.93 16.09
C HIS A 34 -8.46 -15.42 14.75
N ASP A 35 -9.69 -15.97 14.78
CA ASP A 35 -10.33 -16.54 13.61
C ASP A 35 -10.66 -15.44 12.59
N LEU A 36 -9.73 -15.22 11.68
CA LEU A 36 -9.86 -14.24 10.61
C LEU A 36 -10.15 -14.94 9.29
N TYR A 37 -11.21 -14.46 8.65
CA TYR A 37 -11.47 -14.77 7.26
C TYR A 37 -10.47 -14.01 6.40
N VAL A 38 -9.72 -14.74 5.57
CA VAL A 38 -8.94 -14.13 4.50
C VAL A 38 -9.90 -13.30 3.65
N ALA A 39 -9.53 -12.08 3.31
CA ALA A 39 -10.40 -11.14 2.61
C ALA A 39 -11.00 -11.79 1.34
N ASP A 40 -12.34 -11.93 1.30
CA ASP A 40 -13.07 -12.38 0.11
C ASP A 40 -12.67 -11.51 -1.09
N TYR A 41 -12.55 -12.12 -2.27
CA TYR A 41 -12.22 -11.41 -3.50
C TYR A 41 -13.05 -11.96 -4.64
N ARG A 42 -13.83 -11.09 -5.28
CA ARG A 42 -14.83 -11.48 -6.28
C ARG A 42 -14.37 -11.13 -7.68
N TYR A 43 -14.83 -11.91 -8.65
CA TYR A 43 -14.47 -11.70 -10.05
C TYR A 43 -14.87 -10.31 -10.55
N GLU A 44 -16.02 -9.80 -10.10
CA GLU A 44 -16.51 -8.47 -10.48
C GLU A 44 -15.56 -7.37 -10.01
N TRP A 45 -15.05 -7.44 -8.78
CA TRP A 45 -14.07 -6.48 -8.25
C TRP A 45 -12.75 -6.55 -9.02
N PHE A 46 -12.33 -7.75 -9.42
CA PHE A 46 -11.15 -7.88 -10.27
C PHE A 46 -11.32 -7.24 -11.64
N VAL A 47 -12.49 -7.39 -12.27
CA VAL A 47 -12.77 -6.73 -13.54
C VAL A 47 -12.74 -5.21 -13.36
N GLU A 48 -13.33 -4.69 -12.28
CA GLU A 48 -13.30 -3.27 -11.94
C GLU A 48 -11.86 -2.77 -11.73
N ASP A 49 -11.06 -3.47 -10.93
CA ASP A 49 -9.69 -3.06 -10.60
C ASP A 49 -8.77 -3.02 -11.84
N ILE A 50 -8.94 -3.93 -12.79
CA ILE A 50 -8.11 -3.96 -14.01
C ILE A 50 -8.66 -3.11 -15.15
N ALA A 51 -9.94 -2.72 -15.13
CA ALA A 51 -10.62 -2.07 -16.25
C ALA A 51 -9.84 -0.88 -16.78
N ASP A 52 -9.41 -0.02 -15.87
CA ASP A 52 -8.64 1.20 -16.13
C ASP A 52 -7.26 0.94 -16.77
N SER A 53 -6.65 -0.20 -16.43
CA SER A 53 -5.34 -0.60 -16.96
C SER A 53 -5.48 -1.31 -18.30
N VAL A 54 -6.56 -2.07 -18.47
CA VAL A 54 -6.90 -2.72 -19.75
C VAL A 54 -7.33 -1.69 -20.78
N ASP A 55 -8.13 -0.69 -20.42
CA ASP A 55 -8.54 0.39 -21.33
C ASP A 55 -7.33 1.16 -21.87
N ARG A 56 -6.40 1.53 -20.99
CA ARG A 56 -5.10 2.15 -21.36
C ARG A 56 -4.19 1.24 -22.21
N LEU A 57 -4.39 -0.07 -22.16
CA LEU A 57 -3.70 -1.04 -23.01
C LEU A 57 -4.36 -1.15 -24.38
N SER A 58 -5.69 -1.14 -24.44
CA SER A 58 -6.46 -1.35 -25.66
C SER A 58 -6.73 -0.09 -26.48
N GLY A 59 -6.65 1.10 -25.88
CA GLY A 59 -7.04 2.37 -26.49
C GLY A 59 -5.89 3.32 -26.85
N ASP A 60 -6.18 4.22 -27.79
CA ASP A 60 -5.52 5.53 -27.85
C ASP A 60 -6.07 6.37 -26.69
N TYR A 61 -5.21 6.90 -25.81
CA TYR A 61 -5.67 7.73 -24.68
C TYR A 61 -5.37 9.21 -24.93
N THR A 62 -6.36 10.06 -24.70
CA THR A 62 -6.23 11.53 -24.74
C THR A 62 -5.92 12.08 -23.35
N VAL A 63 -4.73 12.67 -23.20
CA VAL A 63 -4.38 13.46 -22.01
C VAL A 63 -4.78 14.90 -22.30
N VAL A 64 -5.66 15.48 -21.49
CA VAL A 64 -5.86 16.93 -21.46
C VAL A 64 -4.82 17.52 -20.53
N THR A 65 -3.88 18.26 -21.08
CA THR A 65 -2.87 18.98 -20.28
C THR A 65 -3.52 20.12 -19.49
N ASP A 66 -2.85 20.61 -18.44
CA ASP A 66 -3.32 21.74 -17.61
C ASP A 66 -3.64 23.01 -18.43
N ASN A 67 -3.13 23.09 -19.65
CA ASN A 67 -3.29 24.21 -20.58
C ASN A 67 -4.51 24.03 -21.51
N GLY A 68 -5.28 22.95 -21.35
CA GLY A 68 -6.41 22.60 -22.20
C GLY A 68 -6.04 21.98 -23.55
N ALA A 69 -4.75 21.68 -23.80
CA ALA A 69 -4.34 20.99 -25.02
C ALA A 69 -4.64 19.49 -24.90
N GLU A 70 -5.35 18.94 -25.89
CA GLU A 70 -5.68 17.53 -25.99
C GLU A 70 -4.57 16.78 -26.73
N LEU A 71 -3.91 15.86 -26.02
CA LEU A 71 -2.79 15.07 -26.54
C LEU A 71 -3.23 13.62 -26.72
N THR A 72 -3.51 13.20 -27.96
CA THR A 72 -3.80 11.80 -28.28
C THR A 72 -2.50 11.00 -28.35
N SER A 73 -2.32 10.08 -27.41
CA SER A 73 -1.15 9.20 -27.34
C SER A 73 -1.53 7.78 -27.78
N ARG A 74 -0.88 7.28 -28.83
CA ARG A 74 -0.98 5.88 -29.25
C ARG A 74 -0.09 5.01 -28.38
N THR A 75 -0.69 3.99 -27.74
CA THR A 75 -0.06 2.93 -26.94
C THR A 75 1.28 3.34 -26.32
N GLY A 76 1.24 3.90 -25.10
CA GLY A 76 2.45 4.23 -24.35
C GLY A 76 3.34 2.99 -24.23
N LYS A 77 4.66 3.15 -24.41
CA LYS A 77 5.69 2.10 -24.47
C LYS A 77 5.72 1.08 -23.30
N ASN A 78 4.83 1.18 -22.32
CA ASN A 78 4.78 0.36 -21.12
C ASN A 78 3.34 -0.10 -20.74
N ALA A 79 2.37 -0.04 -21.64
CA ALA A 79 0.96 -0.33 -21.30
C ALA A 79 0.77 -1.75 -20.69
N GLY A 80 1.48 -2.75 -21.21
CA GLY A 80 1.49 -4.11 -20.63
C GLY A 80 2.10 -4.16 -19.22
N ALA A 81 3.11 -3.34 -18.94
CA ALA A 81 3.68 -3.21 -17.60
C ALA A 81 2.70 -2.57 -16.60
N GLY A 82 1.81 -1.69 -17.09
CA GLY A 82 0.71 -1.12 -16.30
C GLY A 82 -0.28 -2.17 -15.80
N VAL A 83 -0.74 -3.05 -16.69
CA VAL A 83 -1.62 -4.17 -16.32
C VAL A 83 -0.95 -5.12 -15.33
N LEU A 84 0.33 -5.46 -15.56
CA LEU A 84 1.08 -6.30 -14.63
C LEU A 84 1.19 -5.67 -13.24
N ALA A 85 1.50 -4.37 -13.16
CA ALA A 85 1.62 -3.66 -11.89
C ALA A 85 0.28 -3.56 -11.14
N GLU A 86 -0.84 -3.45 -11.86
CA GLU A 86 -2.19 -3.53 -11.27
C GLU A 86 -2.47 -4.92 -10.69
N VAL A 87 -2.15 -5.98 -11.45
CA VAL A 87 -2.31 -7.36 -10.99
C VAL A 87 -1.45 -7.63 -9.74
N MET A 88 -0.20 -7.18 -9.71
CA MET A 88 0.67 -7.33 -8.54
C MET A 88 0.10 -6.57 -7.32
N LYS A 89 -0.44 -5.36 -7.52
CA LYS A 89 -1.13 -4.62 -6.47
C LYS A 89 -2.31 -5.42 -5.91
N ILE A 90 -3.17 -5.98 -6.78
CA ILE A 90 -4.30 -6.82 -6.38
C ILE A 90 -3.84 -8.02 -5.52
N VAL A 91 -2.74 -8.67 -5.89
CA VAL A 91 -2.19 -9.79 -5.11
C VAL A 91 -1.68 -9.33 -3.74
N ASP A 92 -0.91 -8.24 -3.69
CA ASP A 92 -0.39 -7.68 -2.43
C ASP A 92 -1.50 -7.20 -1.51
N ASP A 93 -2.60 -6.68 -2.08
CA ASP A 93 -3.77 -6.19 -1.34
C ASP A 93 -4.46 -7.31 -0.54
N GLY A 94 -4.33 -8.58 -0.95
CA GLY A 94 -4.82 -9.72 -0.16
C GLY A 94 -4.20 -9.78 1.24
N GLY A 95 -2.87 -9.63 1.32
CA GLY A 95 -2.16 -9.58 2.59
C GLY A 95 -2.41 -8.29 3.38
N ARG A 96 -2.43 -7.14 2.69
CA ARG A 96 -2.67 -5.82 3.30
C ARG A 96 -4.04 -5.75 3.97
N GLU A 97 -5.08 -6.18 3.26
CA GLU A 97 -6.44 -6.19 3.79
C GLU A 97 -6.63 -7.21 4.90
N THR A 98 -5.96 -8.36 4.81
CA THR A 98 -6.04 -9.38 5.87
C THR A 98 -5.52 -8.81 7.19
N VAL A 99 -4.37 -8.13 7.21
CA VAL A 99 -3.86 -7.47 8.44
C VAL A 99 -4.76 -6.32 8.88
N ALA A 100 -5.25 -5.49 7.96
CA ALA A 100 -6.10 -4.37 8.33
C ALA A 100 -7.40 -4.85 9.02
N LYS A 101 -8.08 -5.84 8.42
CA LYS A 101 -9.29 -6.47 9.00
C LYS A 101 -8.98 -7.19 10.31
N ALA A 102 -7.83 -7.85 10.39
CA ALA A 102 -7.35 -8.50 11.60
C ALA A 102 -7.32 -7.58 12.81
N VAL A 103 -6.76 -6.39 12.62
CA VAL A 103 -6.66 -5.38 13.67
C VAL A 103 -8.01 -4.82 14.06
N GLU A 104 -8.94 -4.66 13.10
CA GLU A 104 -10.29 -4.13 13.37
C GLU A 104 -11.08 -5.03 14.34
N ASP A 105 -10.89 -6.35 14.25
CA ASP A 105 -11.64 -7.34 15.03
C ASP A 105 -10.91 -7.81 16.31
N ASP A 106 -9.63 -7.46 16.49
CA ASP A 106 -8.81 -7.93 17.62
C ASP A 106 -8.67 -6.87 18.73
N PRO A 107 -9.28 -7.07 19.91
CA PRO A 107 -9.21 -6.11 21.01
C PRO A 107 -7.81 -5.97 21.62
N LEU A 108 -6.88 -6.88 21.31
CA LEU A 108 -5.49 -6.77 21.75
C LEU A 108 -4.65 -5.89 20.82
N ALA A 109 -5.10 -5.67 19.58
CA ALA A 109 -4.37 -4.85 18.62
C ALA A 109 -4.53 -3.36 18.96
N LEU A 110 -3.43 -2.60 18.88
CA LEU A 110 -3.42 -1.14 19.06
C LEU A 110 -3.60 -0.39 17.74
N GLY A 111 -3.53 -1.11 16.62
CA GLY A 111 -3.58 -0.60 15.26
C GLY A 111 -2.71 -1.41 14.31
N TRP A 112 -2.63 -0.97 13.06
CA TRP A 112 -1.65 -1.43 12.09
C TRP A 112 -0.78 -0.28 11.59
N ALA A 113 0.36 -0.62 11.00
CA ALA A 113 1.29 0.31 10.38
C ALA A 113 1.68 -0.19 8.98
N ARG A 114 2.27 0.70 8.16
CA ARG A 114 2.89 0.32 6.89
C ARG A 114 4.40 0.17 7.05
N ILE A 115 4.96 -0.81 6.36
CA ILE A 115 6.41 -1.04 6.25
C ILE A 115 6.83 -1.15 4.78
N ALA A 116 8.09 -0.89 4.49
CA ALA A 116 8.68 -1.14 3.17
C ALA A 116 8.72 -2.65 2.86
N GLY A 117 8.42 -3.03 1.62
CA GLY A 117 8.47 -4.42 1.17
C GLY A 117 9.89 -4.91 0.85
N GLY A 118 10.76 -3.99 0.41
CA GLY A 118 12.18 -4.15 0.13
C GLY A 118 13.03 -3.00 0.68
N SER A 119 14.21 -2.77 0.10
CA SER A 119 15.17 -1.76 0.59
C SER A 119 14.77 -0.32 0.31
N GLU A 120 13.86 -0.08 -0.65
CA GLU A 120 13.45 1.27 -1.07
C GLU A 120 11.94 1.30 -1.24
N SER A 121 11.27 2.25 -0.57
CA SER A 121 9.86 2.56 -0.79
C SER A 121 9.75 3.81 -1.65
N CYS A 122 8.77 3.86 -2.55
CA CYS A 122 8.49 5.09 -3.29
C CYS A 122 8.14 6.25 -2.34
N SER A 123 8.18 7.48 -2.87
CA SER A 123 7.88 8.71 -2.12
C SER A 123 6.53 8.68 -1.39
N PHE A 124 5.48 8.18 -2.05
CA PHE A 124 4.15 8.08 -1.45
C PHE A 124 4.13 7.05 -0.31
N CYS A 125 4.70 5.87 -0.52
CA CYS A 125 4.75 4.85 0.53
C CYS A 125 5.62 5.30 1.71
N THR A 126 6.67 6.10 1.49
CA THR A 126 7.43 6.77 2.56
C THR A 126 6.54 7.69 3.41
N ILE A 127 5.65 8.48 2.79
CA ILE A 127 4.67 9.32 3.52
C ILE A 127 3.73 8.46 4.38
N LEU A 128 3.35 7.27 3.90
CA LEU A 128 2.45 6.42 4.66
C LEU A 128 3.17 5.67 5.79
N ILE A 129 4.39 5.20 5.56
CA ILE A 129 5.24 4.54 6.56
C ILE A 129 5.59 5.51 7.68
N SER A 130 5.88 6.79 7.36
CA SER A 130 6.23 7.83 8.33
C SER A 130 5.13 8.15 9.35
N ARG A 131 3.91 7.65 9.15
CA ARG A 131 2.81 7.83 10.12
C ARG A 131 2.86 6.86 11.28
N GLY A 132 3.53 5.72 11.13
CA GLY A 132 3.59 4.69 12.17
C GLY A 132 2.21 4.04 12.46
N PRO A 133 1.97 3.55 13.69
CA PRO A 133 0.81 2.74 14.04
C PRO A 133 -0.42 3.59 14.40
N VAL A 134 -0.87 4.41 13.44
CA VAL A 134 -2.01 5.33 13.63
C VAL A 134 -3.35 4.76 13.15
N TYR A 135 -3.34 3.61 12.47
CA TYR A 135 -4.54 3.02 11.91
C TYR A 135 -5.18 2.05 12.93
N ALA A 136 -5.94 2.60 13.88
CA ALA A 136 -6.70 1.81 14.85
C ALA A 136 -8.08 1.38 14.32
N ASP A 137 -8.68 2.20 13.46
CA ASP A 137 -9.89 1.86 12.72
C ASP A 137 -9.71 2.21 11.24
N SER A 138 -10.48 1.50 10.41
CA SER A 138 -10.39 1.58 8.97
C SER A 138 -10.93 2.91 8.42
N GLU A 139 -11.74 3.63 9.20
CA GLU A 139 -12.35 4.90 8.80
C GLU A 139 -11.37 6.07 8.98
N ALA A 140 -10.56 6.07 10.04
CA ALA A 140 -9.47 7.01 10.29
C ALA A 140 -8.38 6.96 9.21
N ALA A 141 -8.25 5.83 8.51
CA ALA A 141 -7.35 5.70 7.36
C ALA A 141 -7.84 6.46 6.11
N GLY A 142 -9.14 6.73 5.97
CA GLY A 142 -9.74 7.49 4.87
C GLY A 142 -9.26 7.07 3.46
N ALA A 143 -9.05 8.05 2.57
CA ALA A 143 -8.49 7.84 1.22
C ALA A 143 -7.07 7.24 1.21
N MET A 144 -6.44 7.10 2.37
CA MET A 144 -5.07 6.59 2.53
C MET A 144 -5.00 5.07 2.71
N LYS A 145 -6.12 4.35 2.56
CA LYS A 145 -6.11 2.90 2.28
C LYS A 145 -5.60 2.60 0.87
N ALA A 146 -5.78 3.52 -0.08
CA ALA A 146 -5.42 3.28 -1.47
C ALA A 146 -3.93 2.98 -1.61
N TYR A 147 -3.63 1.80 -2.14
CA TYR A 147 -2.31 1.44 -2.63
C TYR A 147 -2.26 1.83 -4.11
N HIS A 148 -1.15 2.42 -4.56
CA HIS A 148 -0.95 2.67 -5.98
C HIS A 148 -0.22 1.50 -6.63
N ARG A 149 -0.35 1.41 -7.96
CA ARG A 149 0.49 0.53 -8.78
C ARG A 149 1.97 0.79 -8.47
N TYR A 150 2.80 -0.25 -8.49
CA TYR A 150 4.25 -0.17 -8.24
C TYR A 150 4.68 0.14 -6.79
N CYS A 151 3.77 0.09 -5.80
CA CYS A 151 4.21 0.10 -4.39
C CYS A 151 4.31 -1.31 -3.81
N ASP A 152 5.37 -1.55 -3.06
CA ASP A 152 5.70 -2.80 -2.39
C ASP A 152 5.40 -2.78 -0.87
N CYS A 153 4.93 -1.66 -0.31
CA CYS A 153 4.71 -1.54 1.13
C CYS A 153 3.67 -2.55 1.63
N ARG A 154 3.86 -3.05 2.85
CA ARG A 154 3.01 -4.07 3.49
C ARG A 154 2.36 -3.51 4.74
N SER A 155 1.22 -4.09 5.13
CA SER A 155 0.59 -3.79 6.42
C SER A 155 1.12 -4.74 7.49
N VAL A 156 1.38 -4.24 8.69
CA VAL A 156 1.81 -5.03 9.85
C VAL A 156 0.97 -4.68 11.09
N PRO A 157 0.65 -5.64 11.95
CA PRO A 157 -0.08 -5.37 13.16
C PRO A 157 0.82 -4.76 14.24
N VAL A 158 0.23 -3.94 15.11
CA VAL A 158 0.92 -3.32 16.23
C VAL A 158 0.18 -3.66 17.51
N PHE A 159 0.82 -4.48 18.34
CA PHE A 159 0.36 -4.82 19.70
C PHE A 159 1.11 -4.04 20.78
N ASN A 160 2.26 -3.45 20.43
CA ASN A 160 3.09 -2.63 21.30
C ASN A 160 3.74 -1.50 20.48
N ARG A 161 3.53 -0.24 20.87
CA ARG A 161 4.05 0.93 20.13
C ARG A 161 5.56 1.10 20.21
N ASP A 162 6.19 0.55 21.25
CA ASP A 162 7.64 0.59 21.43
C ASP A 162 8.36 -0.56 20.73
N GLN A 163 7.65 -1.64 20.42
CA GLN A 163 8.20 -2.84 19.80
C GLN A 163 7.21 -3.43 18.80
N TRP A 164 7.44 -3.21 17.50
CA TRP A 164 6.63 -3.77 16.43
C TRP A 164 7.46 -3.94 15.13
N PRO A 165 7.05 -4.83 14.20
CA PRO A 165 7.79 -5.08 12.97
C PRO A 165 7.93 -3.83 12.09
N GLY A 166 9.16 -3.40 11.80
CA GLY A 166 9.38 -2.23 10.92
C GLY A 166 9.37 -0.88 11.63
N ARG A 167 9.43 -0.86 12.98
CA ARG A 167 9.60 0.38 13.76
C ARG A 167 10.79 1.22 13.31
N ASP A 168 11.92 0.60 12.98
CA ASP A 168 13.11 1.33 12.50
C ASP A 168 12.86 1.99 11.13
N GLN A 169 12.13 1.33 10.23
CA GLN A 169 11.73 1.90 8.95
C GLN A 169 10.77 3.08 9.12
N TYR A 170 9.85 3.00 10.08
CA TYR A 170 8.99 4.13 10.46
C TYR A 170 9.83 5.32 10.93
N LEU A 171 10.79 5.11 11.84
CA LEU A 171 11.63 6.20 12.35
C LEU A 171 12.46 6.84 11.25
N GLU A 172 12.99 6.05 10.32
CA GLU A 172 13.71 6.56 9.16
C GLU A 172 12.78 7.35 8.22
N ALA A 173 11.62 6.80 7.88
CA ALA A 173 10.63 7.47 7.03
C ALA A 173 10.08 8.75 7.68
N GLU A 174 9.92 8.77 9.00
CA GLU A 174 9.52 9.96 9.78
C GLU A 174 10.57 11.05 9.66
N GLN A 175 11.86 10.72 9.82
CA GLN A 175 12.94 11.68 9.62
C GLN A 175 12.97 12.22 8.20
N GLN A 176 12.82 11.35 7.19
CA GLN A 176 12.73 11.74 5.78
C GLN A 176 11.54 12.67 5.52
N TYR A 177 10.37 12.33 6.05
CA TYR A 177 9.15 13.13 5.93
C TYR A 177 9.28 14.50 6.59
N VAL A 178 9.81 14.56 7.81
CA VAL A 178 10.03 15.81 8.55
C VAL A 178 11.01 16.71 7.81
N GLN A 179 12.12 16.15 7.31
CA GLN A 179 13.09 16.93 6.55
C GLN A 179 12.50 17.39 5.21
N ALA A 180 11.83 16.50 4.47
CA ALA A 180 11.19 16.87 3.21
C ALA A 180 10.08 17.92 3.40
N SER A 181 9.37 17.91 4.54
CA SER A 181 8.35 18.90 4.85
C SER A 181 8.92 20.30 5.05
N LYS A 182 10.11 20.41 5.65
CA LYS A 182 10.84 21.68 5.80
C LYS A 182 11.28 22.20 4.44
N ASP A 183 11.97 21.35 3.67
CA ASP A 183 12.50 21.72 2.36
C ASP A 183 11.38 22.05 1.36
N ALA A 184 10.26 21.31 1.41
CA ALA A 184 9.09 21.57 0.57
C ALA A 184 8.49 22.96 0.84
N LYS A 185 8.41 23.35 2.13
CA LYS A 185 7.96 24.67 2.53
C LYS A 185 8.88 25.78 2.02
N GLU A 186 10.19 25.58 2.10
CA GLU A 186 11.19 26.53 1.58
C GLU A 186 11.13 26.66 0.06
N ALA A 187 10.92 25.54 -0.64
CA ALA A 187 10.86 25.48 -2.10
C ALA A 187 9.48 25.82 -2.69
N GLY A 188 8.43 25.96 -1.86
CA GLY A 188 7.06 26.23 -2.32
C GLY A 188 6.42 25.08 -3.10
N VAL A 189 6.75 23.83 -2.78
CA VAL A 189 6.20 22.62 -3.42
C VAL A 189 5.52 21.70 -2.40
N SER A 190 4.82 20.66 -2.84
CA SER A 190 4.25 19.66 -1.94
C SER A 190 5.34 18.77 -1.32
N VAL A 191 5.07 18.19 -0.15
CA VAL A 191 5.99 17.23 0.50
C VAL A 191 6.20 16.00 -0.39
N GLU A 192 5.17 15.56 -1.10
CA GLU A 192 5.27 14.46 -2.05
C GLU A 192 6.23 14.80 -3.20
N THR A 193 6.11 15.98 -3.81
CA THR A 193 7.05 16.44 -4.84
C THR A 193 8.48 16.49 -4.30
N MET A 194 8.67 16.96 -3.07
CA MET A 194 10.00 16.99 -2.45
C MET A 194 10.56 15.58 -2.20
N LEU A 195 9.74 14.64 -1.72
CA LEU A 195 10.16 13.25 -1.51
C LEU A 195 10.45 12.55 -2.85
N ARG A 196 9.66 12.78 -3.90
CA ARG A 196 9.96 12.25 -5.25
C ARG A 196 11.33 12.71 -5.76
N ARG A 197 11.68 13.98 -5.53
CA ARG A 197 13.01 14.51 -5.88
C ARG A 197 14.14 13.81 -5.13
N LYS A 198 13.95 13.58 -3.83
CA LYS A 198 14.98 13.02 -2.94
C LYS A 198 15.15 11.51 -3.08
N ILE A 199 14.04 10.77 -3.20
CA ILE A 199 14.01 9.30 -3.18
C ILE A 199 14.08 8.75 -4.61
N GLU A 200 13.34 9.35 -5.54
CA GLU A 200 13.18 8.80 -6.89
C GLU A 200 14.04 9.52 -7.93
N GLY A 201 14.72 10.61 -7.56
CA GLY A 201 15.52 11.42 -8.48
C GLY A 201 14.69 12.08 -9.59
N ARG A 202 13.38 12.23 -9.40
CA ARG A 202 12.43 12.78 -10.39
C ARG A 202 11.95 14.17 -9.94
N ALA A 203 12.05 15.15 -10.85
CA ALA A 203 11.75 16.56 -10.58
C ALA A 203 10.25 16.90 -10.62
#